data_AF-A0A1G3B7U5-F1
#
_entry.id   AF-A0A1G3B7U5-F1
#
_cell.length_a   1.000
_cell.length_b   1.000
_cell.length_c   1.000
_cell.angle_alpha   90.00
_cell.angle_beta   90.00
_cell.angle_gamma   90.00
#
_symmetry.space_group_name_H-M   'P 1'
#
loop_
_entity.id
_entity.type
_entity.pdbx_description
1 polymer ?
#
loop_
_entity_poly.entity_id
_entity_poly.type
_entity_poly.pdbx_seq_one_letter_code
_entity_poly.pdbx_strand_id
1 'polypeptide(L)'
;MFPVERAGKKLLYRLQYAWDKSQPQAVQKVKKYWVYLKENPVELKDLASVVSEFASGVKADVLCFKSHQLHTNRIVVTFLLPETSELAGIIANNFREPADTNQWGVSYEVILCDGEEEVSLKSKVYEVIIVPSNKRRLLGFKKLGYNEIVNPFSS
;
A
#
# COMPACT_ATOMS: atom_id res chain seq x y z
N MET A 1 11.20 11.61 8.92
CA MET A 1 10.16 11.86 7.89
C MET A 1 10.67 12.96 7.01
N PHE A 2 10.33 12.97 5.73
CA PHE A 2 10.81 14.00 4.79
C PHE A 2 9.67 14.47 3.87
N PRO A 3 9.59 15.78 3.57
CA PRO A 3 8.55 16.32 2.71
C PRO A 3 8.87 16.04 1.23
N VAL A 4 7.83 15.80 0.44
CA VAL A 4 7.88 15.67 -1.03
C VAL A 4 6.70 16.42 -1.61
N GLU A 5 6.89 17.19 -2.68
CA GLU A 5 5.80 17.84 -3.39
C GLU A 5 5.43 17.05 -4.65
N ARG A 6 4.15 16.71 -4.80
CA ARG A 6 3.61 16.06 -6.02
C ARG A 6 2.26 16.66 -6.37
N ALA A 7 2.05 16.96 -7.64
CA ALA A 7 0.80 17.55 -8.15
C ALA A 7 0.34 18.78 -7.33
N GLY A 8 1.27 19.63 -6.89
CA GLY A 8 0.99 20.81 -6.06
C GLY A 8 0.59 20.51 -4.61
N LYS A 9 0.70 19.26 -4.16
CA LYS A 9 0.43 18.84 -2.78
C LYS A 9 1.71 18.50 -2.04
N LYS A 10 1.82 19.00 -0.81
CA LYS A 10 2.89 18.63 0.13
C LYS A 10 2.54 17.31 0.81
N LEU A 11 3.39 16.31 0.60
CA LEU A 11 3.29 14.98 1.16
C LEU A 11 4.39 14.77 2.17
N LEU A 12 4.11 14.01 3.24
CA LEU A 12 5.14 13.61 4.20
C LEU A 12 5.42 12.12 4.06
N TYR A 13 6.66 11.78 3.76
CA TYR A 13 7.11 10.40 3.63
C TYR A 13 7.83 9.93 4.90
N ARG A 14 7.59 8.67 5.27
CA ARG A 14 8.37 7.94 6.27
C ARG A 14 8.83 6.64 5.66
N LEU A 15 10.10 6.30 5.85
CA LEU A 15 10.68 5.02 5.44
C LEU A 15 11.02 4.23 6.70
N GLN A 16 10.72 2.94 6.71
CA GLN A 16 11.22 1.98 7.70
C GLN A 16 12.21 1.06 7.02
N TYR A 17 13.39 0.96 7.62
CA TYR A 17 14.45 0.08 7.16
C TYR A 17 14.52 -1.18 8.04
N ALA A 18 14.97 -2.28 7.47
CA ALA A 18 15.33 -3.51 8.15
C ALA A 18 16.67 -4.03 7.61
N TRP A 19 17.47 -4.61 8.49
CA TRP A 19 18.72 -5.25 8.08
C TRP A 19 18.42 -6.60 7.41
N ASP A 20 18.92 -6.77 6.21
CA ASP A 20 18.95 -8.07 5.54
C ASP A 20 20.33 -8.70 5.73
N LYS A 21 20.32 -9.88 6.36
CA LYS A 21 21.52 -10.69 6.65
C LYS A 21 21.62 -11.94 5.77
N SER A 22 20.79 -12.05 4.72
CA SER A 22 20.86 -13.14 3.75
C SER A 22 22.13 -13.11 2.90
N GLN A 23 22.87 -11.99 2.92
CA GLN A 23 24.15 -11.83 2.22
C GLN A 23 25.34 -11.83 3.19
N PRO A 24 26.57 -12.09 2.69
CA PRO A 24 27.80 -12.03 3.49
C PRO A 24 28.01 -10.67 4.17
N GLN A 25 27.47 -9.60 3.58
CA GLN A 25 27.47 -8.26 4.15
C GLN A 25 26.03 -7.81 4.42
N ALA A 26 25.77 -7.36 5.64
CA ALA A 26 24.45 -6.86 6.02
C ALA A 26 24.14 -5.54 5.29
N VAL A 27 22.95 -5.45 4.71
CA VAL A 27 22.47 -4.23 4.02
C VAL A 27 21.15 -3.75 4.63
N GLN A 28 20.96 -2.43 4.74
CA GLN A 28 19.67 -1.86 5.15
C GLN A 28 18.72 -1.80 3.96
N LYS A 29 17.50 -2.33 4.14
CA LYS A 29 16.46 -2.38 3.11
C LYS A 29 15.19 -1.70 3.58
N VAL A 30 14.52 -0.95 2.71
CA VAL A 30 13.19 -0.39 3.02
C VAL A 30 12.20 -1.54 3.12
N LYS A 31 11.60 -1.71 4.29
CA LYS A 31 10.59 -2.73 4.59
C LYS A 31 9.16 -2.23 4.39
N LYS A 32 8.96 -0.93 4.62
CA LYS A 32 7.64 -0.29 4.64
C LYS A 32 7.85 1.21 4.48
N TYR A 33 6.91 1.87 3.81
CA TYR A 33 6.88 3.32 3.84
C TYR A 33 5.46 3.86 3.90
N TRP A 34 5.35 5.08 4.41
CA TRP A 34 4.10 5.77 4.66
C TRP A 34 4.10 7.10 3.91
N VAL A 35 2.96 7.43 3.34
CA VAL A 35 2.66 8.72 2.72
C VAL A 35 1.49 9.33 3.48
N TYR A 36 1.75 10.39 4.24
CA TYR A 36 0.73 11.07 5.02
C TYR A 36 0.06 12.17 4.19
N LEU A 37 -1.28 12.19 4.21
CA LEU A 37 -2.14 13.14 3.50
C LEU A 37 -2.97 14.01 4.46
N LYS A 38 -2.70 13.95 5.78
CA LYS A 38 -3.52 14.54 6.85
C LYS A 38 -3.92 16.01 6.63
N GLU A 39 -3.01 16.84 6.14
CA GLU A 39 -3.27 18.27 5.94
C GLU A 39 -4.04 18.57 4.65
N ASN A 40 -4.06 17.63 3.70
CA ASN A 40 -4.78 17.74 2.44
C ASN A 40 -5.31 16.36 1.99
N PRO A 41 -6.38 15.85 2.65
CA PRO A 41 -6.98 14.58 2.28
C PRO A 41 -7.38 14.54 0.81
N VAL A 42 -7.23 13.37 0.20
CA VAL A 42 -7.48 13.15 -1.24
C VAL A 42 -8.58 12.13 -1.40
N GLU A 43 -9.45 12.29 -2.40
CA GLU A 43 -10.45 11.25 -2.69
C GLU A 43 -9.76 10.01 -3.23
N LEU A 44 -10.29 8.84 -2.91
CA LEU A 44 -9.74 7.56 -3.36
C LEU A 44 -9.58 7.51 -4.89
N LYS A 45 -10.52 8.09 -5.65
CA LYS A 45 -10.43 8.19 -7.12
C LYS A 45 -9.21 8.97 -7.62
N ASP A 46 -8.75 9.96 -6.86
CA ASP A 46 -7.67 10.87 -7.25
C ASP A 46 -6.32 10.42 -6.68
N LEU A 47 -6.30 9.36 -5.87
CA LEU A 47 -5.12 8.97 -5.09
C LEU A 47 -3.92 8.65 -5.97
N ALA A 48 -4.11 7.97 -7.10
CA ALA A 48 -3.03 7.62 -8.03
C ALA A 48 -2.36 8.84 -8.68
N SER A 49 -3.07 9.97 -8.78
CA SER A 49 -2.49 11.22 -9.32
C SER A 49 -1.54 11.90 -8.34
N VAL A 50 -1.71 11.64 -7.03
CA VAL A 50 -0.93 12.25 -5.94
C VAL A 50 0.15 11.29 -5.45
N VAL A 51 -0.17 10.00 -5.38
CA VAL A 51 0.72 8.89 -5.01
C VAL A 51 0.82 7.96 -6.20
N SER A 52 1.71 8.28 -7.13
CA SER A 52 1.91 7.54 -8.40
C SER A 52 2.12 6.04 -8.21
N GLU A 53 2.73 5.68 -7.09
CA GLU A 53 3.02 4.34 -6.63
C GLU A 53 1.75 3.51 -6.40
N PHE A 54 0.63 4.16 -6.11
CA PHE A 54 -0.69 3.55 -5.93
C PHE A 54 -1.39 3.23 -7.27
N ALA A 55 -0.91 3.74 -8.41
CA ALA A 55 -1.57 3.54 -9.71
C ALA A 55 -1.83 2.05 -10.04
N SER A 56 -0.94 1.16 -9.61
CA SER A 56 -1.15 -0.28 -9.78
C SER A 56 -2.34 -0.85 -8.99
N GLY A 57 -2.71 -0.22 -7.87
CA GLY A 57 -3.87 -0.61 -7.06
C GLY A 57 -5.24 -0.26 -7.68
N VAL A 58 -5.25 0.52 -8.75
CA VAL A 58 -6.48 1.01 -9.43
C VAL A 58 -6.95 0.07 -10.55
N LYS A 59 -6.25 -1.04 -10.82
CA LYS A 59 -6.64 -1.99 -11.87
C LYS A 59 -7.84 -2.84 -11.44
N ALA A 60 -8.74 -3.18 -12.37
CA ALA A 60 -10.00 -3.86 -12.08
C ALA A 60 -9.84 -5.25 -11.44
N ASP A 61 -8.74 -5.94 -11.70
CA ASP A 61 -8.42 -7.29 -11.19
C ASP A 61 -7.80 -7.29 -9.78
N VAL A 62 -7.54 -6.12 -9.20
CA VAL A 62 -6.93 -6.01 -7.85
C VAL A 62 -7.93 -6.40 -6.77
N LEU A 63 -7.54 -7.36 -5.94
CA LEU A 63 -8.33 -7.79 -4.78
C LEU A 63 -8.21 -6.77 -3.65
N CYS A 64 -9.34 -6.41 -3.07
CA CYS A 64 -9.44 -5.42 -2.00
C CYS A 64 -10.07 -6.02 -0.74
N PHE A 65 -9.50 -5.71 0.42
CA PHE A 65 -9.98 -6.17 1.72
C PHE A 65 -10.19 -4.99 2.66
N LYS A 66 -11.34 -4.93 3.33
CA LYS A 66 -11.61 -3.94 4.38
C LYS A 66 -11.39 -4.52 5.77
N SER A 67 -10.80 -3.72 6.65
CA SER A 67 -10.78 -3.94 8.09
C SER A 67 -10.98 -2.64 8.85
N HIS A 68 -11.40 -2.75 10.11
CA HIS A 68 -11.63 -1.62 10.98
C HIS A 68 -10.56 -1.58 12.08
N GLN A 69 -9.78 -0.49 12.13
CA GLN A 69 -8.83 -0.26 13.22
C GLN A 69 -9.56 0.30 14.44
N LEU A 70 -9.84 -0.58 15.41
CA LEU A 70 -10.62 -0.26 16.61
C LEU A 70 -9.99 0.86 17.46
N HIS A 71 -8.66 0.97 17.50
CA HIS A 71 -7.97 1.97 18.33
C HIS A 71 -8.07 3.40 17.78
N THR A 72 -8.25 3.56 16.46
CA THR A 72 -8.34 4.86 15.78
C THR A 72 -9.71 5.09 15.16
N ASN A 73 -10.61 4.11 15.21
CA ASN A 73 -11.92 4.11 14.56
C ASN A 73 -11.85 4.44 13.06
N ARG A 74 -10.90 3.80 12.36
CA ARG A 74 -10.62 4.05 10.94
C ARG A 74 -10.78 2.82 10.10
N ILE A 75 -11.31 3.02 8.90
CA ILE A 75 -11.35 1.97 7.87
C ILE A 75 -9.97 1.90 7.20
N VAL A 76 -9.46 0.67 7.10
CA VAL A 76 -8.26 0.35 6.33
C VAL A 76 -8.67 -0.51 5.15
N VAL A 77 -8.34 -0.04 3.95
CA VAL A 77 -8.54 -0.78 2.70
C VAL A 77 -7.20 -1.31 2.24
N THR A 78 -7.06 -2.63 2.20
CA THR A 78 -5.85 -3.31 1.74
C THR A 78 -6.02 -3.78 0.30
N PHE A 79 -5.27 -3.18 -0.61
CA PHE A 79 -5.18 -3.55 -2.02
C PHE A 79 -4.06 -4.58 -2.19
N LEU A 80 -4.40 -5.73 -2.77
CA LEU A 80 -3.46 -6.83 -3.02
C LEU A 80 -3.24 -6.98 -4.52
N LEU A 81 -2.00 -6.72 -4.95
CA LEU A 81 -1.64 -6.92 -6.34
C LEU A 81 -1.42 -8.41 -6.65
N PRO A 82 -1.99 -8.93 -7.75
CA PRO A 82 -1.77 -10.30 -8.19
C PRO A 82 -0.34 -10.54 -8.72
N GLU A 83 0.37 -9.48 -9.10
CA GLU A 83 1.69 -9.52 -9.73
C GLU A 83 2.73 -8.64 -9.02
N THR A 84 4.01 -8.90 -9.30
CA THR A 84 5.12 -7.98 -9.05
C THR A 84 4.85 -6.66 -9.78
N SER A 85 4.51 -5.57 -9.07
CA SER A 85 4.39 -4.27 -9.75
C SER A 85 5.75 -3.77 -10.22
N GLU A 86 5.80 -2.91 -11.23
CA GLU A 86 7.07 -2.27 -11.66
C GLU A 86 7.72 -1.51 -10.50
N LEU A 87 6.93 -0.92 -9.59
CA LEU A 87 7.42 -0.34 -8.35
C LEU A 87 7.99 -1.40 -7.40
N ALA A 88 7.32 -2.56 -7.24
CA ALA A 88 7.89 -3.71 -6.55
C ALA A 88 9.22 -4.11 -7.19
N GLY A 89 9.27 -4.08 -8.52
CA GLY A 89 10.40 -4.34 -9.38
C GLY A 89 11.49 -3.27 -9.29
N ILE A 90 11.22 -1.99 -9.04
CA ILE A 90 12.22 -0.92 -8.85
C ILE A 90 12.75 -0.95 -7.41
N ILE A 91 11.86 -1.18 -6.46
CA ILE A 91 12.20 -1.51 -5.07
C ILE A 91 12.93 -2.85 -5.02
N ALA A 92 12.80 -3.73 -6.02
CA ALA A 92 13.52 -5.01 -6.10
C ALA A 92 14.69 -5.02 -7.11
N ASN A 93 14.81 -4.11 -8.09
CA ASN A 93 15.85 -4.08 -9.15
C ASN A 93 17.11 -3.36 -8.68
N ASN A 94 17.01 -2.55 -7.63
CA ASN A 94 18.17 -2.21 -6.80
C ASN A 94 18.68 -3.43 -6.00
N PHE A 95 18.12 -4.61 -6.25
CA PHE A 95 18.39 -5.88 -5.61
C PHE A 95 18.44 -6.96 -6.72
N ARG A 96 19.20 -8.02 -6.50
CA ARG A 96 19.29 -9.12 -7.47
C ARG A 96 18.00 -9.95 -7.43
N GLU A 97 17.57 -10.49 -8.57
CA GLU A 97 16.52 -11.51 -8.65
C GLU A 97 16.75 -12.62 -7.62
N PRO A 98 15.75 -13.02 -6.82
CA PRO A 98 15.85 -14.22 -6.02
C PRO A 98 15.78 -15.45 -6.94
N ALA A 99 16.60 -16.46 -6.66
CA ALA A 99 16.55 -17.77 -7.31
C ALA A 99 15.21 -18.52 -7.11
N ASP A 100 14.32 -17.97 -6.29
CA ASP A 100 13.00 -18.49 -5.98
C ASP A 100 11.94 -17.56 -6.59
N THR A 101 11.28 -18.03 -7.64
CA THR A 101 10.18 -17.35 -8.38
C THR A 101 8.89 -17.23 -7.55
N ASN A 102 8.97 -17.26 -6.22
CA ASN A 102 7.84 -16.99 -5.32
C ASN A 102 7.65 -15.48 -5.15
N GLN A 103 7.32 -14.88 -6.29
CA GLN A 103 6.91 -13.51 -6.61
C GLN A 103 6.56 -12.61 -5.41
N TRP A 104 7.33 -11.53 -5.27
CA TRP A 104 7.02 -10.38 -4.42
C TRP A 104 5.74 -9.70 -4.91
N GLY A 105 4.69 -9.63 -4.11
CA GLY A 105 3.57 -8.71 -4.32
C GLY A 105 3.83 -7.37 -3.62
N VAL A 106 3.06 -6.35 -3.98
CA VAL A 106 2.96 -5.14 -3.15
C VAL A 106 1.54 -5.07 -2.62
N SER A 107 1.42 -4.81 -1.32
CA SER A 107 0.14 -4.46 -0.72
C SER A 107 0.14 -2.98 -0.39
N TYR A 108 -0.94 -2.30 -0.72
CA TYR A 108 -1.19 -0.93 -0.31
C TYR A 108 -2.27 -0.95 0.76
N GLU A 109 -1.98 -0.42 1.94
CA GLU A 109 -2.98 -0.17 2.96
C GLU A 109 -3.34 1.31 2.85
N VAL A 110 -4.58 1.60 2.47
CA VAL A 110 -5.14 2.94 2.38
C VAL A 110 -6.00 3.16 3.61
N ILE A 111 -5.64 4.15 4.43
CA ILE A 111 -6.37 4.49 5.64
C ILE A 111 -7.29 5.65 5.31
N LEU A 112 -8.59 5.46 5.51
CA LEU A 112 -9.59 6.49 5.28
C LEU A 112 -9.65 7.48 6.46
N CYS A 113 -10.14 8.69 6.18
CA CYS A 113 -10.46 9.67 7.21
C CYS A 113 -11.61 9.20 8.12
N ASP A 114 -11.71 9.80 9.29
CA ASP A 114 -12.72 9.44 10.29
C ASP A 114 -14.14 9.74 9.77
N GLY A 115 -15.10 8.89 10.13
CA GLY A 115 -16.52 9.06 9.75
C GLY A 115 -16.93 8.37 8.44
N GLU A 116 -16.02 7.70 7.74
CA GLU A 116 -16.35 6.82 6.63
C GLU A 116 -16.89 5.48 7.16
N GLU A 117 -18.09 5.08 6.73
CA GLU A 117 -18.70 3.79 7.10
C GLU A 117 -18.53 2.72 6.01
N GLU A 118 -18.45 3.16 4.75
CA GLU A 118 -18.27 2.31 3.57
C GLU A 118 -17.18 2.85 2.65
N VAL A 119 -16.59 1.96 1.86
CA VAL A 119 -15.51 2.31 0.93
C VAL A 119 -16.12 2.78 -0.39
N SER A 120 -15.81 4.02 -0.79
CA SER A 120 -16.22 4.55 -2.09
C SER A 120 -15.10 5.34 -2.78
N LEU A 121 -15.27 5.60 -4.07
CA LEU A 121 -14.37 6.47 -4.84
C LEU A 121 -14.27 7.91 -4.29
N LYS A 122 -15.28 8.37 -3.53
CA LYS A 122 -15.30 9.68 -2.88
C LYS A 122 -14.68 9.68 -1.48
N SER A 123 -14.38 8.50 -0.93
CA SER A 123 -13.84 8.38 0.42
C SER A 123 -12.53 9.14 0.55
N LYS A 124 -12.38 9.91 1.64
CA LYS A 124 -11.19 10.73 1.86
C LYS A 124 -10.08 9.89 2.47
N VAL A 125 -8.89 9.99 1.91
CA VAL A 125 -7.71 9.21 2.30
C VAL A 125 -6.83 10.03 3.23
N TYR A 126 -6.54 9.47 4.39
CA TYR A 126 -5.69 10.02 5.43
C TYR A 126 -4.20 9.65 5.23
N GLU A 127 -3.94 8.40 4.87
CA GLU A 127 -2.60 7.84 4.79
C GLU A 127 -2.55 6.68 3.80
N VAL A 128 -1.45 6.58 3.06
CA VAL A 128 -1.14 5.41 2.24
C VAL A 128 0.08 4.74 2.81
N ILE A 129 0.00 3.43 2.94
CA ILE A 129 1.05 2.60 3.47
C ILE A 129 1.41 1.57 2.41
N ILE A 130 2.68 1.50 2.07
CA ILE A 130 3.17 0.65 1.00
C ILE A 130 4.08 -0.40 1.62
N VAL A 131 3.68 -1.66 1.47
CA VAL A 131 4.38 -2.82 2.03
C VAL A 131 4.76 -3.76 0.87
N PRO A 132 6.05 -3.86 0.53
CA PRO A 132 6.56 -4.96 -0.28
C PRO A 132 6.34 -6.27 0.51
N SER A 133 5.52 -7.19 -0.02
CA SER A 133 5.10 -8.40 0.69
C SER A 133 5.14 -9.63 -0.22
N ASN A 134 5.43 -10.81 0.31
CA ASN A 134 5.29 -12.03 -0.49
C ASN A 134 3.80 -12.40 -0.72
N LYS A 135 3.53 -13.18 -1.78
CA LYS A 135 2.18 -13.70 -2.12
C LYS A 135 1.50 -14.50 -0.99
N ARG A 136 2.25 -15.04 -0.01
CA ARG A 136 1.69 -15.88 1.08
C ARG A 136 0.73 -15.14 2.03
N ARG A 137 0.65 -13.81 1.97
CA ARG A 137 -0.22 -13.00 2.82
C ARG A 137 -1.72 -13.19 2.53
N LEU A 138 -2.09 -13.55 1.29
CA LEU A 138 -3.50 -13.74 0.83
C LEU A 138 -4.31 -14.71 1.69
N LEU A 139 -3.75 -15.87 2.03
CA LEU A 139 -4.43 -16.90 2.85
C LEU A 139 -4.59 -16.49 4.33
N GLY A 140 -3.82 -15.51 4.79
CA GLY A 140 -3.89 -14.99 6.16
C GLY A 140 -5.03 -14.01 6.37
N PHE A 141 -5.38 -13.19 5.38
CA PHE A 141 -6.33 -12.09 5.56
C PHE A 141 -7.76 -12.57 5.92
N LYS A 142 -8.29 -13.59 5.23
CA LYS A 142 -9.61 -14.16 5.60
C LYS A 142 -9.61 -14.74 7.02
N LYS A 143 -8.51 -15.37 7.46
CA LYS A 143 -8.37 -15.93 8.81
C LYS A 143 -8.24 -14.84 9.89
N LEU A 144 -7.81 -13.64 9.53
CA LEU A 144 -7.63 -12.50 10.43
C LEU A 144 -8.87 -11.58 10.49
N GLY A 145 -10.01 -12.01 9.94
CA GLY A 145 -11.27 -11.26 10.02
C GLY A 145 -11.37 -10.09 9.04
N TYR A 146 -10.57 -10.08 7.96
CA TYR A 146 -10.74 -9.10 6.89
C TYR A 146 -11.90 -9.50 5.99
N ASN A 147 -12.72 -8.51 5.63
CA ASN A 147 -13.84 -8.71 4.71
C ASN A 147 -13.40 -8.37 3.28
N GLU A 148 -13.60 -9.31 2.36
CA GLU A 148 -13.39 -9.07 0.93
C GLU A 148 -14.40 -8.05 0.43
N ILE A 149 -13.94 -7.08 -0.37
CA ILE A 149 -14.80 -6.08 -1.00
C ILE A 149 -14.58 -6.07 -2.50
N VAL A 150 -15.63 -5.74 -3.25
CA VAL A 150 -15.53 -5.43 -4.67
C VAL A 150 -14.55 -4.27 -4.81
N ASN A 151 -13.62 -4.39 -5.76
CA ASN A 151 -12.66 -3.33 -6.02
C ASN A 151 -13.43 -2.04 -6.39
N PRO A 152 -13.26 -0.93 -5.66
CA PRO A 152 -14.02 0.30 -5.90
C PRO A 152 -13.76 0.91 -7.30
N PHE A 153 -12.72 0.43 -8.00
CA PHE A 153 -12.35 0.86 -9.34
C PHE A 153 -12.83 -0.07 -10.47
N SER A 154 -13.41 -1.25 -10.16
CA SER A 154 -13.82 -2.24 -11.17
C SER A 154 -15.23 -1.99 -11.73
N SER A 155 -15.56 -0.71 -11.99
CA SER A 155 -16.85 -0.27 -12.54
C SER A 155 -16.98 -0.53 -14.04
#